data_AF-A0A4S8LCS3-F1
#
_entry.id   AF-A0A4S8LCS3-F1
#
_cell.length_a   1.000
_cell.length_b   1.000
_cell.length_c   1.000
_cell.angle_alpha   90.00
_cell.angle_beta   90.00
_cell.angle_gamma   90.00
#
_symmetry.space_group_name_H-M   'P 1'
#
loop_
_entity.id
_entity.type
_entity.pdbx_description
1 polymer ?
#
loop_
_entity_poly.entity_id
_entity_poly.type
_entity_poly.pdbx_seq_one_letter_code
_entity_poly.pdbx_strand_id
1 'polypeptide(L)'
;MSTRLVDDEGSITDELEKCLRVIFAKYCTPKSTDGSLADNAHLTTEGLDAWAKDTNGSPFSQETKDEILEFMDVTDDGHLTFKGFLQVYQLQTENDPEETYSDLVRLVTIDVLGYLFGFSVVTAWV
;
A
#
# COMPACT_ATOMS: atom_id res chain seq x y z
N MET A 1 13.92 -15.97 13.68
CA MET A 1 13.10 -14.95 14.37
C MET A 1 11.88 -14.75 13.49
N SER A 2 10.70 -15.18 13.93
CA SER A 2 9.45 -14.88 13.21
C SER A 2 9.06 -13.46 13.61
N THR A 3 9.26 -12.48 12.73
CA THR A 3 8.85 -11.09 13.00
C THR A 3 7.34 -11.04 12.93
N ARG A 4 6.65 -10.57 13.97
CA ARG A 4 5.18 -10.51 14.00
C ARG A 4 4.70 -9.24 13.27
N LEU A 5 3.65 -9.34 12.46
CA LEU A 5 3.09 -8.22 11.67
C LEU A 5 2.20 -7.28 12.49
N VAL A 6 1.47 -7.84 13.46
CA VAL A 6 0.65 -7.11 14.44
C VAL A 6 1.17 -7.36 15.85
N ASP A 7 0.95 -6.44 16.78
CA ASP A 7 1.31 -6.60 18.19
C ASP A 7 0.30 -7.48 18.97
N ASP A 8 0.48 -7.57 20.28
CA ASP A 8 -0.40 -8.33 21.18
C ASP A 8 -1.83 -7.78 21.27
N GLU A 9 -2.05 -6.53 20.87
CA GLU A 9 -3.34 -5.83 20.86
C GLU A 9 -4.02 -5.86 19.48
N GLY A 10 -3.36 -6.43 18.47
CA GLY A 10 -3.86 -6.50 17.09
C GLY A 10 -3.50 -5.27 16.24
N SER A 11 -2.71 -4.34 16.76
CA SER A 11 -2.27 -3.16 16.03
C SER A 11 -1.08 -3.49 15.13
N ILE A 12 -0.98 -2.84 13.97
CA ILE A 12 0.19 -2.95 13.09
C ILE A 12 1.47 -2.56 13.85
N THR A 13 2.53 -3.36 13.71
CA THR A 13 3.83 -3.05 14.34
C THR A 13 4.53 -1.87 13.66
N ASP A 14 5.39 -1.17 14.41
CA ASP A 14 6.21 -0.07 13.90
C ASP A 14 7.05 -0.48 12.67
N GLU A 15 7.55 -1.72 12.64
CA GLU A 15 8.31 -2.26 11.51
C GLU A 15 7.44 -2.40 10.26
N LEU A 16 6.23 -2.96 10.40
CA LEU A 16 5.31 -3.09 9.28
C LEU A 16 4.81 -1.73 8.82
N GLU A 17 4.48 -0.80 9.73
CA GLU A 17 4.06 0.56 9.36
C GLU A 17 5.14 1.27 8.52
N LYS A 18 6.42 1.14 8.88
CA LYS A 18 7.55 1.70 8.11
C LYS A 18 7.60 1.11 6.69
N CYS A 19 7.43 -0.20 6.55
CA CYS A 19 7.37 -0.86 5.24
C CYS A 19 6.16 -0.37 4.42
N LEU A 20 4.98 -0.34 5.03
CA LEU A 20 3.74 0.11 4.39
C LEU A 20 3.80 1.58 3.99
N ARG A 21 4.52 2.42 4.73
CA ARG A 21 4.77 3.83 4.36
C ARG A 21 5.53 3.94 3.04
N VAL A 22 6.56 3.11 2.84
CA VAL A 22 7.33 3.06 1.59
C VAL A 22 6.45 2.57 0.43
N ILE A 23 5.66 1.52 0.67
CA ILE A 23 4.72 0.97 -0.32
C ILE A 23 3.67 2.03 -0.71
N PHE A 24 3.05 2.68 0.27
CA PHE A 24 2.04 3.71 0.02
C PHE A 24 2.59 4.87 -0.80
N ALA A 25 3.83 5.30 -0.52
CA ALA A 25 4.52 6.36 -1.28
C ALA A 25 4.62 6.04 -2.78
N LYS A 26 4.69 4.75 -3.15
CA LYS A 26 4.73 4.29 -4.56
C LYS A 26 3.41 4.50 -5.29
N TYR A 27 2.26 4.54 -4.62
CA TYR A 27 0.94 4.64 -5.26
C TYR A 27 0.19 5.94 -4.97
N CYS A 28 0.57 6.69 -3.93
CA CYS A 28 -0.14 7.91 -3.54
C CYS A 28 0.08 9.10 -4.48
N THR A 29 -0.76 10.11 -4.32
CA THR A 29 -0.61 11.47 -4.85
C THR A 29 -0.87 12.51 -3.75
N PRO A 30 -0.17 13.66 -3.73
CA PRO A 30 1.01 13.96 -4.53
C PRO A 30 2.20 13.07 -4.12
N LYS A 31 3.15 12.90 -5.04
CA LYS A 31 4.45 12.28 -4.73
C LYS A 31 5.33 13.28 -4.00
N SER A 32 6.06 12.83 -2.98
CA SER A 32 7.16 13.63 -2.47
C SER A 32 8.39 13.51 -3.38
N THR A 33 9.21 14.55 -3.38
CA THR A 33 10.47 14.62 -4.15
C THR A 33 11.64 13.98 -3.41
N ASP A 34 11.53 13.74 -2.11
CA ASP A 34 12.59 13.19 -1.24
C ASP A 34 12.31 11.76 -0.76
N GLY A 35 11.25 11.12 -1.28
CA GLY A 35 10.83 9.77 -0.89
C GLY A 35 10.05 9.70 0.43
N SER A 36 9.74 10.84 1.05
CA SER A 36 8.78 10.90 2.18
C SER A 36 7.32 10.89 1.69
N LEU A 37 6.36 10.88 2.62
CA LEU A 37 4.95 11.13 2.30
C LEU A 37 4.65 12.62 2.44
N ALA A 38 3.99 13.20 1.44
CA ALA A 38 3.42 14.53 1.57
C ALA A 38 2.29 14.54 2.61
N ASP A 39 2.07 15.67 3.28
CA ASP A 39 1.08 15.79 4.36
C ASP A 39 -0.35 15.40 3.95
N ASN A 40 -0.70 15.60 2.67
CA ASN A 40 -2.01 15.26 2.10
C ASN A 40 -1.95 14.06 1.14
N ALA A 41 -0.95 13.18 1.27
CA ALA A 41 -0.80 12.02 0.40
C ALA A 41 -1.98 11.03 0.55
N HIS A 42 -2.61 10.69 -0.57
CA HIS A 42 -3.77 9.78 -0.65
C HIS A 42 -3.69 8.90 -1.91
N LEU A 43 -4.39 7.77 -1.93
CA LEU A 43 -4.59 6.97 -3.15
C LEU A 43 -5.90 7.38 -3.82
N THR A 44 -5.80 7.82 -5.07
CA THR A 44 -6.94 7.91 -5.97
C THR A 44 -7.31 6.52 -6.51
N THR A 45 -8.38 6.44 -7.29
CA THR A 45 -8.78 5.21 -7.99
C THR A 45 -7.65 4.60 -8.82
N GLU A 46 -6.87 5.44 -9.52
CA GLU A 46 -5.72 4.99 -10.31
C GLU A 46 -4.61 4.40 -9.42
N GLY A 47 -4.39 5.00 -8.25
CA GLY A 47 -3.44 4.50 -7.25
C GLY A 47 -3.87 3.14 -6.71
N LEU A 48 -5.16 2.97 -6.39
CA LEU A 48 -5.74 1.69 -5.96
C LEU A 48 -5.57 0.61 -7.03
N ASP A 49 -5.81 0.95 -8.30
CA ASP A 49 -5.65 0.01 -9.41
C ASP A 49 -4.20 -0.41 -9.64
N ALA A 50 -3.26 0.52 -9.49
CA ALA A 50 -1.84 0.23 -9.61
C ALA A 50 -1.37 -0.68 -8.46
N TRP A 51 -1.79 -0.38 -7.22
CA TRP A 51 -1.49 -1.21 -6.06
C TRP A 51 -2.07 -2.63 -6.22
N ALA A 52 -3.34 -2.74 -6.59
CA ALA A 52 -4.02 -4.03 -6.80
C ALA A 52 -3.36 -4.89 -7.89
N LYS A 53 -2.87 -4.27 -8.97
CA LYS A 53 -2.14 -5.00 -10.02
C LYS A 53 -0.84 -5.61 -9.48
N ASP A 54 -0.11 -4.88 -8.65
CA ASP A 54 1.17 -5.34 -8.12
C ASP A 54 1.01 -6.45 -7.06
N THR A 55 -0.11 -6.47 -6.32
CA THR A 55 -0.38 -7.50 -5.30
C THR A 55 -1.18 -8.69 -5.85
N ASN A 56 -2.22 -8.42 -6.65
CA ASN A 56 -3.23 -9.41 -7.07
C ASN A 56 -3.08 -9.81 -8.54
N GLY A 57 -2.26 -9.10 -9.32
CA GLY A 57 -2.11 -9.30 -10.77
C GLY A 57 -3.20 -8.63 -11.62
N SER A 58 -4.25 -8.07 -11.02
CA SER A 58 -5.30 -7.32 -11.72
C SER A 58 -5.86 -6.18 -10.86
N PRO A 59 -6.47 -5.15 -11.48
CA PRO A 59 -7.20 -4.12 -10.75
C PRO A 59 -8.25 -4.70 -9.79
N PHE A 60 -8.57 -3.99 -8.71
CA PHE A 60 -9.74 -4.31 -7.90
C PHE A 60 -11.03 -4.13 -8.72
N SER A 61 -12.06 -4.92 -8.40
CA SER A 61 -13.41 -4.67 -8.89
C SER A 61 -13.93 -3.33 -8.34
N GLN A 62 -14.93 -2.75 -8.99
CA GLN A 62 -15.55 -1.52 -8.48
C GLN A 62 -16.16 -1.75 -7.09
N GLU A 63 -16.80 -2.90 -6.89
CA GLU A 63 -17.39 -3.31 -5.59
C GLU A 63 -16.34 -3.30 -4.47
N THR A 64 -15.17 -3.93 -4.68
CA THR A 64 -14.10 -3.94 -3.69
C THR A 64 -13.55 -2.53 -3.40
N LYS A 65 -13.47 -1.66 -4.40
CA LYS A 65 -13.04 -0.26 -4.18
C LYS A 65 -14.06 0.50 -3.35
N ASP A 66 -15.34 0.35 -3.67
CA ASP A 66 -16.43 1.03 -2.96
C ASP A 66 -16.44 0.59 -1.49
N GLU A 67 -16.28 -0.70 -1.21
CA GLU A 67 -16.14 -1.22 0.17
C GLU A 67 -14.94 -0.61 0.90
N ILE A 68 -13.75 -0.58 0.26
CA ILE A 68 -12.55 0.01 0.86
C ILE A 68 -12.81 1.49 1.20
N LEU A 69 -13.39 2.25 0.27
CA LEU A 69 -13.61 3.69 0.45
C LEU A 69 -14.79 4.01 1.40
N GLU A 70 -15.71 3.07 1.62
CA GLU A 70 -16.82 3.21 2.57
C GLU A 70 -16.37 2.97 4.02
N PHE A 71 -15.50 1.98 4.25
CA PHE A 71 -15.17 1.54 5.61
C PHE A 71 -13.84 2.08 6.14
N MET A 72 -12.92 2.50 5.27
CA MET A 72 -11.59 2.96 5.67
C MET A 72 -11.52 4.48 5.80
N ASP A 73 -10.47 4.96 6.44
CA ASP A 73 -10.17 6.39 6.55
C ASP A 73 -9.85 6.99 5.17
N VAL A 74 -10.69 7.92 4.73
CA VAL A 74 -10.60 8.63 3.46
C VAL A 74 -10.50 10.14 3.67
N THR A 75 -9.98 10.85 2.67
CA THR A 75 -10.04 12.31 2.61
C THR A 75 -11.47 12.81 2.46
N ASP A 76 -11.70 14.12 2.64
CA ASP A 76 -13.00 14.75 2.38
C ASP A 76 -13.49 14.55 0.93
N ASP A 77 -12.57 14.30 -0.01
CA ASP A 77 -12.84 14.01 -1.42
C ASP A 77 -13.06 12.50 -1.70
N GLY A 78 -13.02 11.64 -0.67
CA GLY A 78 -13.24 10.20 -0.80
C GLY A 78 -12.04 9.41 -1.31
N HIS A 79 -10.81 9.86 -1.05
CA HIS A 79 -9.58 9.14 -1.43
C HIS A 79 -8.93 8.47 -0.23
N LEU A 80 -8.39 7.25 -0.41
CA LEU A 80 -7.83 6.47 0.69
C LEU A 80 -6.58 7.14 1.29
N THR A 81 -6.58 7.44 2.59
CA THR A 81 -5.43 8.03 3.28
C THR A 81 -4.40 6.97 3.64
N PHE A 82 -3.21 7.38 4.10
CA PHE A 82 -2.25 6.42 4.67
C PHE A 82 -2.81 5.69 5.89
N LYS A 83 -3.60 6.37 6.72
CA LYS A 83 -4.27 5.73 7.85
C LYS A 83 -5.28 4.68 7.38
N GLY A 84 -6.06 4.98 6.34
CA GLY A 84 -6.98 4.02 5.75
C GLY A 84 -6.25 2.82 5.16
N PHE A 85 -5.11 3.05 4.51
CA PHE A 85 -4.25 1.98 3.99
C PHE A 85 -3.72 1.05 5.11
N LEU A 86 -3.32 1.60 6.26
CA LEU A 86 -2.96 0.80 7.43
C LEU A 86 -4.15 -0.04 7.93
N GLN A 87 -5.36 0.51 7.94
CA GLN A 87 -6.56 -0.23 8.35
C GLN A 87 -6.85 -1.42 7.42
N VAL A 88 -6.62 -1.27 6.10
CA VAL A 88 -6.75 -2.39 5.16
C VAL A 88 -5.77 -3.52 5.50
N TYR A 89 -4.50 -3.19 5.72
CA TYR A 89 -3.48 -4.19 6.07
C TYR A 89 -3.69 -4.78 7.47
N GLN A 90 -4.25 -4.01 8.41
CA GLN A 90 -4.61 -4.52 9.73
C GLN A 90 -5.69 -5.60 9.58
N LEU A 91 -6.79 -5.28 8.88
CA LEU A 91 -7.88 -6.22 8.64
C LEU A 91 -7.41 -7.46 7.86
N GLN A 92 -6.58 -7.28 6.84
CA GLN A 92 -5.98 -8.39 6.11
C GLN A 92 -5.13 -9.27 7.03
N THR A 93 -4.25 -8.68 7.84
CA THR A 93 -3.34 -9.43 8.72
C THR A 93 -4.07 -10.19 9.83
N GLU A 94 -5.16 -9.60 10.36
CA GLU A 94 -6.01 -10.26 11.35
C GLU A 94 -6.72 -11.51 10.78
N ASN A 95 -7.09 -11.47 9.51
CA ASN A 95 -7.80 -12.57 8.83
C ASN A 95 -6.86 -13.61 8.21
N ASP A 96 -5.84 -13.14 7.49
CA ASP A 96 -4.85 -13.95 6.78
C ASP A 96 -3.47 -13.25 6.76
N PRO A 97 -2.62 -13.52 7.77
CA PRO A 97 -1.29 -12.92 7.84
C PRO A 97 -0.35 -13.40 6.73
N GLU A 98 -0.56 -14.60 6.17
CA GLU A 98 0.27 -15.14 5.08
C GLU A 98 0.08 -14.36 3.77
N GLU A 99 -1.13 -13.84 3.53
CA GLU A 99 -1.37 -12.97 2.37
C GLU A 99 -0.60 -11.65 2.51
N THR A 100 -0.55 -11.09 3.72
CA THR A 100 0.26 -9.89 3.99
C THR A 100 1.75 -10.12 3.75
N TYR A 101 2.30 -11.27 4.17
CA TYR A 101 3.68 -11.61 3.83
C TYR A 101 3.89 -11.75 2.33
N SER A 102 2.95 -12.38 1.63
CA SER A 102 3.01 -12.57 0.18
C SER A 102 3.03 -11.23 -0.55
N ASP A 103 2.21 -10.26 -0.13
CA ASP A 103 2.23 -8.91 -0.67
C ASP A 103 3.55 -8.20 -0.45
N LEU A 104 4.09 -8.24 0.78
CA LEU A 104 5.38 -7.63 1.09
C LEU A 104 6.49 -8.21 0.22
N VAL A 105 6.51 -9.54 0.04
CA VAL A 105 7.49 -10.21 -0.83
C VAL A 105 7.31 -9.79 -2.30
N ARG A 106 6.08 -9.74 -2.81
CA ARG A 106 5.79 -9.32 -4.20
C ARG A 106 6.27 -7.89 -4.44
N LEU A 107 5.87 -6.96 -3.57
CA LEU A 107 6.16 -5.53 -3.71
C LEU A 107 7.65 -5.23 -3.59
N VAL A 108 8.34 -5.82 -2.61
CA VAL A 108 9.80 -5.66 -2.46
C VAL A 108 10.54 -6.29 -3.64
N THR A 109 10.09 -7.45 -4.14
CA THR A 109 10.72 -8.09 -5.29
C THR A 109 10.57 -7.24 -6.55
N ILE A 110 9.40 -6.65 -6.80
CA ILE A 110 9.16 -5.75 -7.92
C ILE A 110 10.13 -4.56 -7.87
N ASP A 111 10.30 -3.95 -6.69
CA ASP A 111 11.17 -2.78 -6.53
C ASP A 111 12.66 -3.15 -6.67
N VAL A 112 13.09 -4.29 -6.10
CA VAL A 112 14.48 -4.80 -6.25
C VAL A 112 14.79 -5.12 -7.70
N LEU A 113 13.89 -5.81 -8.42
CA LEU A 113 14.08 -6.09 -9.84
C LEU A 113 14.07 -4.80 -10.67
N GLY A 114 13.20 -3.85 -10.34
CA GLY A 114 13.20 -2.53 -10.98
C GLY A 114 14.54 -1.82 -10.86
N TYR A 115 15.13 -1.83 -9.66
CA TYR A 115 16.46 -1.27 -9.40
C TYR A 115 17.57 -2.02 -10.15
N LEU A 116 17.61 -3.35 -10.07
CA LEU A 116 18.67 -4.17 -10.65
C LEU A 116 18.67 -4.16 -12.18
N PHE A 117 17.49 -4.08 -12.80
CA PHE A 117 17.34 -4.09 -14.26
C PHE A 117 17.15 -2.70 -14.86
N GLY A 118 17.26 -1.63 -14.05
CA GLY A 118 17.19 -0.25 -14.53
C GLY A 118 15.79 0.19 -14.99
N PHE A 119 14.73 -0.53 -14.59
CA PHE A 119 13.37 -0.02 -14.72
C PHE A 119 13.15 1.01 -13.61
N SER A 120 13.51 2.25 -13.89
CA SER A 120 13.06 3.38 -13.10
C SER A 120 11.55 3.49 -13.23
N VAL A 121 10.80 3.03 -12.22
CA VAL A 121 9.36 3.34 -12.10
C VAL A 121 9.14 4.86 -11.95
N VAL A 122 10.21 5.65 -11.80
CA VAL A 122 10.19 7.12 -11.70
C VAL A 122 10.21 7.82 -13.08
N THR A 123 10.37 7.12 -14.22
CA THR A 123 10.49 7.81 -15.54
C THR A 123 9.68 7.23 -16.69
N ALA A 124 8.56 6.54 -16.45
CA ALA A 124 7.74 5.99 -17.52
C ALA A 124 6.35 6.63 -17.65
N TRP A 125 6.20 7.95 -17.42
CA TRP A 125 5.01 8.70 -17.83
C TRP A 125 5.40 10.15 -18.18
N VAL A 126 5.85 10.34 -19.43
CA VAL A 126 5.77 11.63 -20.15
C VAL A 126 4.87 11.41 -21.34
#